data_AF-A0A2A4YTC7-F1
#
_entry.id   AF-A0A2A4YTC7-F1
#
_cell.length_a   1.000
_cell.length_b   1.000
_cell.length_c   1.000
_cell.angle_alpha   90.00
_cell.angle_beta   90.00
_cell.angle_gamma   90.00
#
_symmetry.space_group_name_H-M   'P 1'
#
loop_
_entity.id
_entity.type
_entity.pdbx_description
1 polymer ?
#
loop_
_entity_poly.entity_id
_entity_poly.type
_entity_poly.pdbx_seq_one_letter_code
_entity_poly.pdbx_strand_id
1 'polypeptide(L)'
;MINFFSDIKICKGFLCSTIIDLSKKCFYQLSNELLENILNQSEKVDEDILSFLSENELVNNFEQHIELFIPINLSYDKFELKKIDTVFIEFLPSHFKWFNLTFFQQLEENINLIINLEKGIEDPDLSKLLDVCNEFVSQLPIDSIQIITAKNMTEFHLDKNDSRVIVSESKEFPLLKTELNLYVESLHRHTYFNKNIFINSNEEIKNAFESEKSYGTISELKDFSGILDIVKDVNFQKYWRVNKGKCDVCKDCEFQNICIDDRLPYQRKDGSWYHKKECVYNPYISKWEKEEGYLSLEEVGIFSGHNGYKRDNGKIASINDALWGE
;
A
#
# COMPACT_ATOMS: atom_id res chain seq x y z
N MET A 1 -25.70 22.81 -5.79
CA MET A 1 -25.15 21.96 -4.71
C MET A 1 -23.87 21.34 -5.25
N ILE A 2 -22.72 21.59 -4.61
CA ILE A 2 -21.43 21.05 -5.07
C ILE A 2 -21.34 19.60 -4.59
N ASN A 3 -21.22 18.66 -5.52
CA ASN A 3 -21.06 17.25 -5.21
C ASN A 3 -19.82 16.70 -5.90
N PHE A 4 -18.96 16.01 -5.16
CA PHE A 4 -17.85 15.26 -5.76
C PHE A 4 -18.38 14.13 -6.64
N PHE A 5 -17.68 13.82 -7.73
CA PHE A 5 -18.00 12.62 -8.51
C PHE A 5 -17.76 11.34 -7.70
N SER A 6 -18.43 10.26 -8.07
CA SER A 6 -18.42 9.01 -7.29
C SER A 6 -17.05 8.33 -7.21
N ASP A 7 -16.19 8.56 -8.19
CA ASP A 7 -14.80 8.10 -8.28
C ASP A 7 -13.82 9.01 -7.52
N ILE A 8 -14.28 10.18 -7.08
CA ILE A 8 -13.52 11.07 -6.21
C ILE A 8 -13.73 10.67 -4.75
N LYS A 9 -12.62 10.38 -4.06
CA LYS A 9 -12.62 9.98 -2.65
C LYS A 9 -11.88 11.00 -1.82
N ILE A 10 -12.37 11.25 -0.62
CA ILE A 10 -11.74 12.19 0.30
C ILE A 10 -11.17 11.42 1.48
N CYS A 11 -9.93 11.74 1.83
CA CYS A 11 -9.27 11.24 3.02
C CYS A 11 -8.87 12.42 3.90
N LYS A 12 -9.58 12.58 5.03
CA LYS A 12 -9.32 13.65 5.99
C LYS A 12 -8.10 13.28 6.84
N GLY A 13 -7.06 14.12 6.79
CA GLY A 13 -5.92 14.06 7.70
C GLY A 13 -6.06 15.06 8.84
N PHE A 14 -5.01 15.17 9.65
CA PHE A 14 -4.99 16.07 10.80
C PHE A 14 -5.01 17.54 10.39
N LEU A 15 -4.03 17.96 9.58
CA LEU A 15 -3.89 19.36 9.15
C LEU A 15 -4.63 19.63 7.84
N CYS A 16 -4.45 18.75 6.85
CA CYS A 16 -5.08 18.87 5.54
C CYS A 16 -5.78 17.56 5.13
N SER A 17 -6.52 17.62 4.04
CA SER A 17 -7.24 16.51 3.44
C SER A 17 -6.68 16.21 2.05
N THR A 18 -6.78 14.95 1.64
CA THR A 18 -6.45 14.52 0.27
C THR A 18 -7.73 14.19 -0.50
N ILE A 19 -7.88 14.80 -1.67
CA ILE A 19 -8.85 14.42 -2.70
C ILE A 19 -8.16 13.45 -3.63
N ILE A 20 -8.69 12.23 -3.73
CA ILE A 20 -8.16 11.13 -4.53
C ILE A 20 -9.05 10.98 -5.75
N ASP A 21 -8.47 11.17 -6.93
CA ASP A 21 -9.13 10.90 -8.20
C ASP A 21 -8.71 9.50 -8.69
N LEU A 22 -9.63 8.55 -8.54
CA LEU A 22 -9.38 7.15 -8.90
C LEU A 22 -9.43 6.91 -10.42
N SER A 23 -10.10 7.76 -11.20
CA SER A 23 -10.17 7.61 -12.65
C SER A 23 -8.92 8.18 -13.32
N LYS A 24 -8.44 9.34 -12.86
CA LYS A 24 -7.21 9.98 -13.36
C LYS A 24 -5.94 9.46 -12.70
N LYS A 25 -6.06 8.63 -11.65
CA LYS A 25 -4.93 8.11 -10.86
C LYS A 25 -4.03 9.24 -10.36
N CYS A 26 -4.63 10.26 -9.78
CA CYS A 26 -3.93 11.38 -9.15
C CYS A 26 -4.60 11.77 -7.85
N PHE A 27 -3.98 12.68 -7.11
CA PHE A 27 -4.54 13.22 -5.89
C PHE A 27 -4.15 14.69 -5.72
N TYR A 28 -4.94 15.39 -4.92
CA TYR A 28 -4.81 16.82 -4.62
C TYR A 28 -4.92 17.02 -3.11
N GLN A 29 -4.15 17.95 -2.56
CA GLN A 29 -4.27 18.33 -1.15
C GLN A 29 -5.13 19.59 -1.00
N LEU A 30 -5.87 19.65 0.11
CA LEU A 30 -6.79 20.74 0.42
C LEU A 30 -6.75 21.01 1.93
N SER A 31 -6.80 22.27 2.36
CA SER A 31 -6.95 22.55 3.79
C SER A 31 -8.27 21.99 4.33
N ASN A 32 -8.27 21.60 5.61
CA ASN A 32 -9.48 21.08 6.24
C ASN A 32 -10.60 22.12 6.30
N GLU A 33 -10.27 23.40 6.51
CA GLU A 33 -11.24 24.50 6.46
C GLU A 33 -11.93 24.59 5.09
N LEU A 34 -11.14 24.55 4.02
CA LEU A 34 -11.68 24.65 2.67
C LEU A 34 -12.55 23.45 2.31
N LEU A 35 -12.16 22.25 2.75
CA LEU A 35 -13.00 21.06 2.59
C LEU A 35 -14.36 21.25 3.25
N GLU A 36 -14.39 21.73 4.50
CA GLU A 36 -15.63 21.97 5.22
C GLU A 36 -16.49 23.04 4.55
N ASN A 37 -15.89 24.10 3.99
CA ASN A 37 -16.63 25.12 3.23
C ASN A 37 -17.31 24.52 1.99
N ILE A 38 -16.61 23.64 1.26
CA ILE A 38 -17.17 22.95 0.09
C ILE A 38 -18.31 22.00 0.51
N LEU A 39 -18.09 21.17 1.54
CA LEU A 39 -19.05 20.16 1.97
C LEU A 39 -20.32 20.77 2.59
N ASN A 40 -20.16 21.82 3.39
CA ASN A 40 -21.28 22.48 4.07
C ASN A 40 -22.03 23.45 3.16
N GLN A 41 -21.55 23.69 1.93
CA GLN A 41 -22.11 24.67 1.01
C GLN A 41 -22.30 26.05 1.66
N SER A 42 -21.42 26.38 2.62
CA SER A 42 -21.49 27.62 3.38
C SER A 42 -21.06 28.82 2.54
N GLU A 43 -21.44 30.02 2.98
CA GLU A 43 -21.29 31.28 2.24
C GLU A 43 -19.87 31.46 1.64
N LYS A 44 -19.83 31.60 0.31
CA LYS A 44 -18.66 31.86 -0.54
C LYS A 44 -17.53 30.83 -0.43
N VAL A 45 -17.73 29.66 -1.04
CA VAL A 45 -16.58 28.96 -1.65
C VAL A 45 -15.98 29.90 -2.69
N ASP A 46 -14.68 30.17 -2.59
CA ASP A 46 -13.95 31.06 -3.49
C ASP A 46 -14.18 30.67 -4.96
N GLU A 47 -14.41 31.64 -5.84
CA GLU A 47 -14.60 31.41 -7.27
C GLU A 47 -13.39 30.71 -7.89
N ASP A 48 -12.18 31.03 -7.44
CA ASP A 48 -10.95 30.39 -7.92
C ASP A 48 -10.93 28.90 -7.58
N ILE A 49 -11.43 28.53 -6.40
CA ILE A 49 -11.50 27.13 -5.96
C ILE A 49 -12.58 26.39 -6.72
N LEU A 50 -13.74 27.02 -6.96
CA LEU A 50 -14.78 26.44 -7.80
C LEU A 50 -14.31 26.25 -9.25
N SER A 51 -13.55 27.22 -9.79
CA SER A 51 -12.93 27.10 -11.10
C SER A 51 -11.97 25.93 -11.12
N PHE A 52 -11.06 25.84 -10.14
CA PHE A 52 -10.12 24.72 -10.03
C PHE A 52 -10.82 23.36 -9.97
N LEU A 53 -11.82 23.20 -9.09
CA LEU A 53 -12.54 21.92 -8.93
C LEU A 53 -13.31 21.55 -10.20
N SER A 54 -13.89 22.53 -10.90
CA SER A 54 -14.64 22.32 -12.13
C SER A 54 -13.72 22.02 -13.31
N GLU A 55 -12.63 22.76 -13.48
CA GLU A 55 -11.61 22.56 -14.52
C GLU A 55 -10.92 21.20 -14.39
N ASN A 56 -10.74 20.71 -13.17
CA ASN A 56 -10.19 19.38 -12.92
C ASN A 56 -11.25 18.27 -12.92
N GLU A 57 -12.52 18.59 -13.18
CA GLU A 57 -13.65 17.65 -13.21
C GLU A 57 -13.80 16.85 -11.90
N LEU A 58 -13.56 17.50 -10.75
CA LEU A 58 -13.64 16.87 -9.43
C LEU A 58 -15.04 16.92 -8.83
N VAL A 59 -15.82 17.94 -9.22
CA VAL A 59 -17.16 18.19 -8.71
C VAL A 59 -18.14 18.40 -9.84
N ASN A 60 -19.40 18.17 -9.53
CA ASN A 60 -20.52 18.49 -10.38
C ASN A 60 -21.33 19.64 -9.79
N ASN A 61 -21.74 20.56 -10.65
CA ASN A 61 -22.55 21.72 -10.29
C ASN A 61 -23.95 21.58 -10.91
N PHE A 62 -24.73 20.63 -10.39
CA PHE A 62 -26.14 20.49 -10.77
C PHE A 62 -27.06 21.24 -9.78
N GLU A 63 -28.07 21.91 -10.32
CA GLU A 63 -29.20 22.50 -9.56
C GLU A 63 -30.42 21.58 -9.46
N GLN A 64 -30.49 20.48 -10.21
CA GLN A 64 -31.74 19.70 -10.32
C GLN A 64 -31.75 18.41 -9.51
N HIS A 65 -32.90 18.17 -8.86
CA HIS A 65 -33.23 16.94 -8.12
C HIS A 65 -33.09 15.71 -9.01
N ILE A 66 -32.12 14.87 -8.69
CA ILE A 66 -31.81 13.65 -9.41
C ILE A 66 -32.55 12.48 -8.76
N GLU A 67 -33.87 12.39 -8.96
CA GLU A 67 -34.70 11.27 -8.48
C GLU A 67 -34.68 10.04 -9.42
N LEU A 68 -33.91 10.09 -10.51
CA LEU A 68 -33.91 9.06 -11.57
C LEU A 68 -32.76 8.05 -11.51
N PHE A 69 -31.79 8.20 -10.61
CA PHE A 69 -30.74 7.19 -10.46
C PHE A 69 -31.13 6.17 -9.40
N ILE A 70 -31.32 4.93 -9.85
CA ILE A 70 -31.44 3.78 -8.97
C ILE A 70 -30.02 3.44 -8.51
N PRO A 71 -29.73 3.43 -7.20
CA PRO A 71 -28.41 3.02 -6.72
C PRO A 71 -28.17 1.57 -7.14
N ILE A 72 -27.09 1.35 -7.91
CA ILE A 72 -26.61 0.00 -8.18
C ILE A 72 -25.97 -0.49 -6.88
N ASN A 73 -26.67 -1.41 -6.21
CA ASN A 73 -26.16 -2.04 -5.01
C ASN A 73 -25.14 -3.10 -5.44
N LEU A 74 -23.89 -2.68 -5.60
CA LEU A 74 -22.78 -3.61 -5.80
C LEU A 74 -22.56 -4.34 -4.47
N SER A 75 -23.01 -5.59 -4.42
CA SER A 75 -22.61 -6.53 -3.37
C SER A 75 -21.13 -6.81 -3.57
N TYR A 76 -20.26 -6.02 -2.92
CA TYR A 76 -18.86 -6.37 -2.81
C TYR A 76 -18.76 -7.56 -1.86
N ASP A 77 -18.80 -8.74 -2.47
CA ASP A 77 -18.70 -10.01 -1.76
C ASP A 77 -17.38 -10.08 -1.00
N LYS A 78 -17.52 -10.36 0.30
CA LYS A 78 -16.57 -10.96 1.24
C LYS A 78 -15.11 -10.93 0.75
N PHE A 79 -14.31 -9.99 1.27
CA PHE A 79 -12.85 -10.07 1.22
C PHE A 79 -12.39 -11.47 1.61
N GLU A 80 -12.01 -12.27 0.63
CA GLU A 80 -11.58 -13.65 0.87
C GLU A 80 -10.26 -13.64 1.61
N LEU A 81 -10.32 -14.03 2.88
CA LEU A 81 -9.19 -14.06 3.79
C LEU A 81 -8.15 -15.13 3.43
N LYS A 82 -8.34 -15.92 2.36
CA LYS A 82 -7.51 -17.11 2.08
C LYS A 82 -6.73 -17.03 0.77
N LYS A 83 -6.87 -15.93 0.04
CA LYS A 83 -6.20 -15.72 -1.24
C LYS A 83 -4.81 -15.13 -1.05
N ILE A 84 -3.88 -15.54 -1.90
CA ILE A 84 -2.57 -14.91 -2.09
C ILE A 84 -2.67 -14.10 -3.37
N ASP A 85 -2.24 -12.83 -3.33
CA ASP A 85 -2.15 -12.00 -4.52
C ASP A 85 -0.67 -11.89 -4.98
N THR A 86 0.29 -11.87 -4.06
CA THR A 86 1.73 -11.74 -4.39
C THR A 86 2.62 -12.63 -3.54
N VAL A 87 3.59 -13.29 -4.17
CA VAL A 87 4.68 -14.01 -3.50
C VAL A 87 6.01 -13.35 -3.82
N PHE A 88 6.68 -12.89 -2.78
CA PHE A 88 8.01 -12.32 -2.83
C PHE A 88 9.06 -13.38 -2.48
N ILE A 89 10.15 -13.46 -3.24
CA ILE A 89 11.21 -14.46 -3.06
C ILE A 89 12.57 -13.76 -3.11
N GLU A 90 13.36 -13.87 -2.05
CA GLU A 90 14.81 -13.65 -2.13
C GLU A 90 15.45 -14.90 -2.71
N PHE A 91 15.97 -14.79 -3.93
CA PHE A 91 16.41 -15.93 -4.71
C PHE A 91 17.92 -16.11 -4.70
N LEU A 92 18.34 -17.36 -4.50
CA LEU A 92 19.70 -17.86 -4.60
C LEU A 92 19.75 -19.05 -5.58
N PRO A 93 20.90 -19.31 -6.23
CA PRO A 93 21.03 -20.46 -7.13
C PRO A 93 20.68 -21.82 -6.50
N SER A 94 20.87 -21.98 -5.18
CA SER A 94 20.46 -23.20 -4.46
C SER A 94 18.95 -23.46 -4.48
N HIS A 95 18.13 -22.43 -4.69
CA HIS A 95 16.67 -22.53 -4.67
C HIS A 95 16.09 -23.18 -5.92
N PHE A 96 16.85 -23.35 -7.02
CA PHE A 96 16.40 -24.12 -8.19
C PHE A 96 15.94 -25.55 -7.84
N LYS A 97 16.34 -26.08 -6.67
CA LYS A 97 15.87 -27.38 -6.17
C LYS A 97 14.36 -27.41 -5.93
N TRP A 98 13.79 -26.34 -5.38
CA TRP A 98 12.36 -26.25 -5.04
C TRP A 98 11.60 -25.32 -5.99
N PHE A 99 12.25 -24.31 -6.57
CA PHE A 99 11.65 -23.35 -7.49
C PHE A 99 11.52 -23.95 -8.90
N ASN A 100 10.50 -24.79 -9.09
CA ASN A 100 10.21 -25.45 -10.36
C ASN A 100 8.70 -25.68 -10.54
N LEU A 101 8.27 -26.01 -11.76
CA LEU A 101 6.85 -26.18 -12.12
C LEU A 101 6.13 -27.17 -11.19
N THR A 102 6.78 -28.27 -10.82
CA THR A 102 6.16 -29.33 -9.99
C THR A 102 5.74 -28.80 -8.64
N PHE A 103 6.54 -27.92 -8.04
CA PHE A 103 6.19 -27.31 -6.76
C PHE A 103 4.93 -26.43 -6.87
N PHE A 104 4.81 -25.65 -7.94
CA PHE A 104 3.72 -24.69 -8.16
C PHE A 104 2.48 -25.27 -8.86
N GLN A 105 2.46 -26.56 -9.22
CA GLN A 105 1.35 -27.19 -9.95
C GLN A 105 -0.01 -27.13 -9.23
N GLN A 106 -0.03 -26.97 -7.89
CA GLN A 106 -1.26 -26.87 -7.09
C GLN A 106 -1.79 -25.44 -6.97
N LEU A 107 -1.21 -24.48 -7.71
CA LEU A 107 -1.72 -23.12 -7.75
C LEU A 107 -3.02 -23.09 -8.58
N GLU A 108 -4.13 -22.74 -7.93
CA GLU A 108 -5.47 -22.70 -8.56
C GLU A 108 -5.87 -21.28 -9.00
N GLU A 109 -5.29 -20.26 -8.37
CA GLU A 109 -5.62 -18.86 -8.59
C GLU A 109 -4.44 -18.08 -9.11
N ASN A 110 -4.71 -17.01 -9.86
CA ASN A 110 -3.68 -16.14 -10.37
C ASN A 110 -2.95 -15.40 -9.24
N ILE A 111 -1.63 -15.41 -9.30
CA ILE A 111 -0.74 -14.65 -8.40
C ILE A 111 0.28 -13.84 -9.19
N ASN A 112 0.91 -12.87 -8.52
CA ASN A 112 2.13 -12.22 -8.98
C ASN A 112 3.34 -12.80 -8.24
N LEU A 113 4.46 -12.98 -8.95
CA LEU A 113 5.74 -13.33 -8.35
C LEU A 113 6.70 -12.15 -8.42
N ILE A 114 7.34 -11.82 -7.30
CA ILE A 114 8.41 -10.84 -7.23
C ILE A 114 9.67 -11.54 -6.74
N ILE A 115 10.71 -11.57 -7.56
CA ILE A 115 11.95 -12.30 -7.31
C ILE A 115 13.09 -11.31 -7.15
N ASN A 116 13.60 -11.18 -5.92
CA ASN A 116 14.74 -10.34 -5.59
C ASN A 116 16.02 -11.19 -5.64
N LEU A 117 16.92 -10.88 -6.58
CA LEU A 117 18.18 -11.59 -6.69
C LEU A 117 19.18 -11.05 -5.67
N GLU A 118 19.66 -11.92 -4.78
CA GLU A 118 20.75 -11.55 -3.88
C GLU A 118 22.06 -11.29 -4.64
N LYS A 119 22.96 -10.51 -4.02
CA LYS A 119 24.26 -10.17 -4.61
C LYS A 119 25.04 -11.43 -4.94
N GLY A 120 25.48 -11.56 -6.20
CA GLY A 120 26.39 -12.62 -6.62
C GLY A 120 25.87 -13.60 -7.66
N ILE A 121 24.64 -13.41 -8.17
CA ILE A 121 24.13 -14.21 -9.30
C ILE A 121 24.89 -13.88 -10.59
N GLU A 122 25.46 -14.90 -11.23
CA GLU A 122 26.16 -14.81 -12.51
C GLU A 122 25.19 -14.87 -13.69
N ASP A 123 25.59 -14.34 -14.86
CA ASP A 123 24.75 -14.32 -16.07
C ASP A 123 24.14 -15.68 -16.46
N PRO A 124 24.83 -16.83 -16.30
CA PRO A 124 24.22 -18.14 -16.60
C PRO A 124 23.04 -18.50 -15.69
N ASP A 125 23.10 -18.15 -14.41
CA ASP A 125 22.02 -18.42 -13.45
C ASP A 125 20.82 -17.52 -13.71
N LEU A 126 21.06 -16.26 -14.12
CA LEU A 126 20.00 -15.35 -14.56
C LEU A 126 19.26 -15.88 -15.81
N SER A 127 20.00 -16.34 -16.83
CA SER A 127 19.38 -16.93 -18.02
C SER A 127 18.53 -18.14 -17.66
N LYS A 128 19.05 -19.03 -16.81
CA LYS A 128 18.31 -20.21 -16.35
C LYS A 128 17.06 -19.82 -15.57
N LEU A 129 17.12 -18.80 -14.72
CA LEU A 129 15.95 -18.30 -13.99
C LEU A 129 14.90 -17.74 -14.94
N LEU A 130 15.30 -16.97 -15.95
CA LEU A 130 14.39 -16.42 -16.95
C LEU A 130 13.67 -17.54 -17.72
N ASP A 131 14.36 -18.61 -18.09
CA ASP A 131 13.75 -19.77 -18.75
C ASP A 131 12.68 -20.42 -17.86
N VAL A 132 12.98 -20.65 -16.58
CA VAL A 132 12.01 -21.17 -15.60
C VAL A 132 10.81 -20.22 -15.44
N CYS A 133 11.05 -18.91 -15.36
CA CYS A 133 9.99 -17.92 -15.20
C CYS A 133 9.09 -17.83 -16.46
N ASN A 134 9.65 -17.98 -17.66
CA ASN A 134 8.86 -18.06 -18.90
C ASN A 134 7.95 -19.30 -18.91
N GLU A 135 8.46 -20.44 -18.45
CA GLU A 135 7.63 -21.65 -18.28
C GLU A 135 6.50 -21.42 -17.27
N PHE A 136 6.77 -20.72 -16.18
CA PHE A 136 5.78 -20.44 -15.14
C PHE A 136 4.64 -19.58 -15.67
N VAL A 137 4.93 -18.45 -16.32
CA VAL A 137 3.91 -17.56 -16.87
C VAL A 137 3.05 -18.26 -17.94
N SER A 138 3.66 -19.16 -18.72
CA SER A 138 2.94 -19.87 -19.80
C SER A 138 2.08 -21.04 -19.30
N GLN A 139 2.47 -21.73 -18.23
CA GLN A 139 1.84 -22.99 -17.81
C GLN A 139 1.05 -22.90 -16.50
N LEU A 140 1.27 -21.86 -15.69
CA LEU A 140 0.66 -21.71 -14.37
C LEU A 140 -0.28 -20.48 -14.34
N PRO A 141 -1.16 -20.38 -13.34
CA PRO A 141 -1.90 -19.17 -13.07
C PRO A 141 -0.98 -18.13 -12.39
N ILE A 142 -0.03 -17.59 -13.15
CA ILE A 142 0.83 -16.47 -12.74
C ILE A 142 0.56 -15.33 -13.71
N ASP A 143 0.06 -14.20 -13.19
CA ASP A 143 -0.29 -13.03 -14.00
C ASP A 143 0.98 -12.31 -14.48
N SER A 144 1.93 -12.12 -13.57
CA SER A 144 3.21 -11.47 -13.84
C SER A 144 4.35 -12.00 -12.97
N ILE A 145 5.57 -11.91 -13.49
CA ILE A 145 6.80 -12.13 -12.74
C ILE A 145 7.69 -10.89 -12.89
N GLN A 146 8.07 -10.29 -11.77
CA GLN A 146 9.06 -9.22 -11.71
C GLN A 146 10.36 -9.75 -11.09
N ILE A 147 11.50 -9.60 -11.78
CA ILE A 147 12.81 -9.99 -11.26
C ILE A 147 13.64 -8.72 -11.02
N ILE A 148 14.09 -8.50 -9.79
CA ILE A 148 14.83 -7.31 -9.38
C ILE A 148 16.28 -7.71 -9.08
N THR A 149 17.25 -7.04 -9.74
CA THR A 149 18.67 -7.37 -9.60
C THR A 149 19.45 -6.33 -8.79
N ALA A 150 20.25 -6.79 -7.82
CA ALA A 150 21.03 -5.90 -6.95
C ALA A 150 22.19 -5.16 -7.65
N LYS A 151 22.66 -5.66 -8.80
CA LYS A 151 23.89 -5.16 -9.43
C LYS A 151 23.68 -3.83 -10.16
N ASN A 152 22.46 -3.53 -10.60
CA ASN A 152 22.12 -2.32 -11.37
C ASN A 152 20.67 -1.82 -11.15
N MET A 153 19.94 -2.33 -10.15
CA MET A 153 18.49 -2.11 -10.01
C MET A 153 17.73 -2.39 -11.33
N THR A 154 18.26 -3.31 -12.14
CA THR A 154 17.63 -3.74 -13.39
C THR A 154 16.46 -4.63 -13.02
N GLU A 155 15.28 -4.22 -13.44
CA GLU A 155 14.05 -5.00 -13.30
C GLU A 155 13.76 -5.75 -14.60
N PHE A 156 13.29 -6.99 -14.53
CA PHE A 156 12.79 -7.75 -15.67
C PHE A 156 11.31 -8.02 -15.41
N HIS A 157 10.44 -7.61 -16.32
CA HIS A 157 9.01 -7.89 -16.24
C HIS A 157 8.60 -8.94 -17.26
N LEU A 158 7.91 -9.98 -16.81
CA LEU A 158 7.29 -11.01 -17.65
C LEU A 158 5.79 -10.98 -17.39
N ASP A 159 4.99 -10.63 -18.39
CA ASP A 159 3.53 -10.61 -18.28
C ASP A 159 2.95 -11.75 -19.13
N LYS A 160 1.89 -12.39 -18.63
CA LYS A 160 1.18 -13.44 -19.36
C LYS A 160 0.61 -12.98 -20.69
N ASN A 161 0.26 -11.70 -20.79
CA ASN A 161 -0.30 -11.07 -21.98
C ASN A 161 0.73 -10.26 -22.77
N ASP A 162 1.90 -9.97 -22.19
CA ASP A 162 3.00 -9.25 -22.84
C ASP A 162 4.34 -9.93 -22.54
N SER A 163 4.82 -10.74 -23.49
CA SER A 163 6.07 -11.50 -23.37
C SER A 163 7.34 -10.65 -23.51
N ARG A 164 7.22 -9.33 -23.40
CA ARG A 164 8.36 -8.40 -23.47
C ARG A 164 8.99 -8.22 -22.09
N VAL A 165 10.27 -8.57 -22.00
CA VAL A 165 11.14 -8.15 -20.90
C VAL A 165 11.29 -6.64 -20.92
N ILE A 166 10.62 -5.95 -20.00
CA ILE A 166 10.84 -4.52 -19.76
C ILE A 166 11.99 -4.39 -18.78
N VAL A 167 13.03 -3.67 -19.21
CA VAL A 167 14.15 -3.27 -18.36
C VAL A 167 13.97 -1.83 -17.93
N SER A 168 13.79 -1.59 -16.64
CA SER A 168 13.74 -0.26 -16.04
C SER A 168 14.76 -0.11 -14.92
N GLU A 169 15.29 1.11 -14.76
CA GLU A 169 16.01 1.54 -13.56
C GLU A 169 14.99 2.03 -12.54
N SER A 170 14.98 1.46 -11.34
CA SER A 170 14.05 1.88 -10.27
C SER A 170 14.35 3.32 -9.83
N LYS A 171 13.36 4.19 -9.88
CA LYS A 171 13.40 5.48 -9.16
C LYS A 171 12.90 5.28 -7.73
N GLU A 172 13.32 6.13 -6.79
CA GLU A 172 12.70 6.21 -5.46
C GLU A 172 11.19 6.33 -5.66
N PHE A 173 10.46 5.22 -5.44
CA PHE A 173 9.02 5.20 -5.63
C PHE A 173 8.43 6.07 -4.53
N PRO A 174 7.52 7.01 -4.84
CA PRO A 174 6.68 7.56 -3.81
C PRO A 174 5.91 6.39 -3.17
N LEU A 175 5.87 6.33 -1.84
CA LEU A 175 5.08 5.35 -1.07
C LEU A 175 3.56 5.53 -1.25
N LEU A 176 3.14 6.27 -2.28
CA LEU A 176 1.78 6.68 -2.57
C LEU A 176 1.39 6.18 -3.96
N LYS A 177 0.26 5.46 -4.04
CA LYS A 177 -0.31 4.96 -5.30
C LYS A 177 -1.82 5.22 -5.30
N THR A 178 -2.32 5.79 -6.38
CA THR A 178 -3.74 6.12 -6.56
C THR A 178 -4.40 5.09 -7.47
N GLU A 179 -4.80 3.96 -6.88
CA GLU A 179 -5.42 2.84 -7.58
C GLU A 179 -6.69 2.40 -6.86
N LEU A 180 -7.73 2.04 -7.61
CA LEU A 180 -9.02 1.61 -7.05
C LEU A 180 -8.88 0.40 -6.12
N ASN A 181 -8.13 -0.62 -6.53
CA ASN A 181 -7.93 -1.84 -5.73
C ASN A 181 -7.25 -1.51 -4.41
N LEU A 182 -6.19 -0.70 -4.45
CA LEU A 182 -5.48 -0.24 -3.25
C LEU A 182 -6.40 0.57 -2.32
N TYR A 183 -7.18 1.51 -2.88
CA TYR A 183 -8.11 2.32 -2.11
C TYR A 183 -9.14 1.42 -1.39
N VAL A 184 -9.81 0.53 -2.12
CA VAL A 184 -10.82 -0.37 -1.54
C VAL A 184 -10.20 -1.29 -0.49
N GLU A 185 -9.00 -1.79 -0.74
CA GLU A 185 -8.26 -2.60 0.21
C GLU A 185 -7.94 -1.84 1.50
N SER A 186 -7.47 -0.60 1.38
CA SER A 186 -7.07 0.24 2.52
C SER A 186 -8.19 0.49 3.54
N LEU A 187 -9.46 0.46 3.08
CA LEU A 187 -10.62 0.65 3.96
C LEU A 187 -10.75 -0.45 5.01
N HIS A 188 -10.21 -1.65 4.75
CA HIS A 188 -10.45 -2.82 5.60
C HIS A 188 -9.19 -3.63 5.92
N ARG A 189 -8.12 -3.48 5.13
CA ARG A 189 -6.91 -4.31 5.17
C ARG A 189 -5.65 -3.45 5.19
N HIS A 190 -4.53 -4.05 5.59
CA HIS A 190 -3.24 -3.40 5.46
C HIS A 190 -2.70 -3.57 4.03
N THR A 191 -2.62 -2.46 3.30
CA THR A 191 -2.28 -2.42 1.86
C THR A 191 -0.93 -3.04 1.46
N TYR A 192 0.01 -3.18 2.40
CA TYR A 192 1.30 -3.83 2.13
C TYR A 192 1.37 -5.30 2.58
N PHE A 193 0.66 -5.69 3.65
CA PHE A 193 0.82 -7.04 4.24
C PHE A 193 -0.25 -8.02 3.72
N ASN A 194 -1.44 -7.50 3.42
CA ASN A 194 -2.59 -8.32 3.07
C ASN A 194 -2.33 -9.10 1.78
N LYS A 195 -2.60 -10.42 1.83
CA LYS A 195 -2.40 -11.37 0.74
C LYS A 195 -0.99 -11.49 0.15
N ASN A 196 0.01 -10.99 0.88
CA ASN A 196 1.41 -11.13 0.53
C ASN A 196 2.08 -12.24 1.34
N ILE A 197 3.04 -12.92 0.71
CA ILE A 197 3.96 -13.86 1.33
C ILE A 197 5.37 -13.48 0.95
N PHE A 198 6.31 -13.67 1.86
CA PHE A 198 7.72 -13.47 1.63
C PHE A 198 8.50 -14.76 1.95
N ILE A 199 9.34 -15.20 1.02
CA ILE A 199 10.27 -16.32 1.20
C ILE A 199 11.66 -15.74 1.16
N ASN A 200 12.39 -15.82 2.27
CA ASN A 200 13.73 -15.26 2.35
C ASN A 200 14.79 -16.20 1.78
N SER A 201 16.04 -15.73 1.72
CA SER A 201 17.15 -16.52 1.17
C SER A 201 17.48 -17.79 1.95
N ASN A 202 17.09 -17.84 3.23
CA ASN A 202 17.17 -19.01 4.10
C ASN A 202 15.96 -19.95 3.96
N GLU A 203 15.12 -19.76 2.94
CA GLU A 203 13.92 -20.55 2.66
C GLU A 203 12.79 -20.40 3.70
N GLU A 204 12.88 -19.45 4.62
CA GLU A 204 11.86 -19.20 5.64
C GLU A 204 10.64 -18.50 5.04
N ILE A 205 9.45 -18.99 5.38
CA ILE A 205 8.16 -18.44 4.94
C ILE A 205 7.68 -17.42 5.96
N LYS A 206 7.52 -16.17 5.53
CA LYS A 206 7.15 -15.01 6.32
C LYS A 206 5.97 -14.28 5.68
N ASN A 207 5.36 -13.37 6.42
CA ASN A 207 4.26 -12.54 5.90
C ASN A 207 4.78 -11.43 4.96
N ALA A 208 5.90 -10.82 5.31
CA ALA A 208 6.60 -9.81 4.54
C ALA A 208 8.08 -9.78 4.94
N PHE A 209 8.88 -9.01 4.21
CA PHE A 209 10.32 -8.84 4.45
C PHE A 209 10.65 -8.38 5.88
N GLU A 210 9.87 -7.44 6.41
CA GLU A 210 10.05 -6.81 7.72
C GLU A 210 9.54 -7.69 8.88
N SER A 211 8.87 -8.80 8.56
CA SER A 211 8.30 -9.69 9.58
C SER A 211 9.38 -10.52 10.26
N GLU A 212 9.42 -10.46 11.59
CA GLU A 212 10.38 -11.22 12.41
C GLU A 212 10.04 -12.72 12.46
N LYS A 213 8.75 -13.09 12.42
CA LYS A 213 8.28 -14.47 12.61
C LYS A 213 8.29 -15.27 11.31
N SER A 214 9.00 -16.39 11.32
CA SER A 214 8.86 -17.48 10.34
C SER A 214 7.68 -18.40 10.68
N TYR A 215 7.01 -18.91 9.66
CA TYR A 215 5.88 -19.85 9.76
C TYR A 215 6.22 -21.25 9.22
N GLY A 216 7.47 -21.47 8.82
CA GLY A 216 7.96 -22.72 8.26
C GLY A 216 9.07 -22.47 7.24
N THR A 217 9.58 -23.54 6.65
CA THR A 217 10.63 -23.47 5.62
C THR A 217 10.14 -24.17 4.35
N ILE A 218 10.40 -23.60 3.18
CA ILE A 218 9.86 -24.13 1.92
C ILE A 218 10.37 -25.54 1.58
N SER A 219 11.59 -25.90 2.01
CA SER A 219 12.16 -27.23 1.81
C SER A 219 11.48 -28.33 2.64
N GLU A 220 10.70 -27.97 3.66
CA GLU A 220 9.87 -28.92 4.43
C GLU A 220 8.51 -29.14 3.77
N LEU A 221 8.13 -28.28 2.81
CA LEU A 221 6.89 -28.39 2.07
C LEU A 221 7.06 -29.34 0.86
N LYS A 222 6.03 -30.14 0.62
CA LYS A 222 6.00 -31.04 -0.54
C LYS A 222 5.69 -30.28 -1.83
N ASP A 223 4.76 -29.33 -1.76
CA ASP A 223 4.23 -28.55 -2.87
C ASP A 223 3.59 -27.25 -2.34
N PHE A 224 3.12 -26.42 -3.26
CA PHE A 224 2.55 -25.10 -2.95
C PHE A 224 1.31 -25.16 -2.04
N SER A 225 0.62 -26.30 -1.91
CA SER A 225 -0.54 -26.40 -1.02
C SER A 225 -0.16 -26.16 0.45
N GLY A 226 1.07 -26.48 0.84
CA GLY A 226 1.59 -26.19 2.18
C GLY A 226 1.66 -24.69 2.47
N ILE A 227 1.95 -23.86 1.47
CA ILE A 227 1.92 -22.40 1.59
C ILE A 227 0.48 -21.92 1.81
N LEU A 228 -0.48 -22.48 1.07
CA LEU A 228 -1.90 -22.17 1.23
C LEU A 228 -2.42 -22.53 2.62
N ASP A 229 -1.91 -23.60 3.23
CA ASP A 229 -2.26 -23.97 4.60
C ASP A 229 -1.67 -23.00 5.64
N ILE A 230 -0.43 -22.53 5.44
CA ILE A 230 0.17 -21.47 6.27
C ILE A 230 -0.65 -20.18 6.20
N VAL A 231 -1.11 -19.79 5.01
CA VAL A 231 -1.91 -18.57 4.80
C VAL A 231 -3.25 -18.62 5.52
N LYS A 232 -3.84 -19.81 5.71
CA LYS A 232 -5.09 -19.98 6.47
C LYS A 232 -4.92 -19.72 7.98
N ASP A 233 -3.69 -19.71 8.50
CA ASP A 233 -3.42 -19.45 9.91
C ASP A 233 -3.74 -17.99 10.28
N VAL A 234 -4.55 -17.80 11.32
CA VAL A 234 -4.96 -16.47 11.80
C VAL A 234 -3.79 -15.61 12.27
N ASN A 235 -2.72 -16.23 12.78
CA ASN A 235 -1.50 -15.55 13.17
C ASN A 235 -0.71 -15.10 11.95
N PHE A 236 -0.68 -15.88 10.87
CA PHE A 236 -0.08 -15.43 9.60
C PHE A 236 -0.81 -14.18 9.09
N GLN A 237 -2.14 -14.21 9.12
CA GLN A 237 -3.00 -13.10 8.72
C GLN A 237 -3.08 -11.95 9.74
N LYS A 238 -2.29 -11.98 10.82
CA LYS A 238 -2.35 -10.98 11.91
C LYS A 238 -2.27 -9.56 11.37
N TYR A 239 -1.33 -9.30 10.46
CA TYR A 239 -1.09 -7.97 9.90
C TYR A 239 -2.10 -7.58 8.82
N TRP A 240 -2.73 -8.55 8.15
CA TRP A 240 -3.68 -8.31 7.05
C TRP A 240 -4.88 -7.46 7.47
N ARG A 241 -5.27 -7.53 8.74
CA ARG A 241 -6.49 -6.88 9.27
C ARG A 241 -6.23 -5.51 9.91
N VAL A 242 -4.98 -5.07 9.95
CA VAL A 242 -4.56 -3.83 10.61
C VAL A 242 -4.46 -2.74 9.55
N ASN A 243 -5.58 -2.22 9.05
CA ASN A 243 -5.52 -1.09 8.14
C ASN A 243 -4.88 0.14 8.82
N LYS A 244 -4.35 1.05 8.00
CA LYS A 244 -3.61 2.24 8.47
C LYS A 244 -4.43 3.13 9.40
N GLY A 245 -5.76 3.13 9.26
CA GLY A 245 -6.70 3.80 10.16
C GLY A 245 -6.75 3.27 11.60
N LYS A 246 -6.16 2.10 11.89
CA LYS A 246 -6.04 1.55 13.26
C LYS A 246 -4.71 1.87 13.94
N CYS A 247 -3.71 2.31 13.17
CA CYS A 247 -2.39 2.60 13.69
C CYS A 247 -2.30 4.07 14.13
N ASP A 248 -1.62 4.32 15.24
CA ASP A 248 -1.28 5.68 15.66
C ASP A 248 -0.55 6.42 14.55
N VAL A 249 -0.77 7.74 14.49
CA VAL A 249 -0.29 8.64 13.43
C VAL A 249 -0.92 8.38 12.07
N CYS A 250 -0.91 7.13 11.58
CA CYS A 250 -1.48 6.78 10.28
C CYS A 250 -2.99 7.03 10.20
N LYS A 251 -3.73 6.85 11.30
CA LYS A 251 -5.16 7.21 11.39
C LYS A 251 -5.47 8.69 11.20
N ASP A 252 -4.47 9.54 11.45
CA ASP A 252 -4.53 10.99 11.32
C ASP A 252 -3.90 11.45 9.98
N CYS A 253 -3.45 10.53 9.12
CA CYS A 253 -2.76 10.84 7.86
C CYS A 253 -3.75 10.87 6.68
N GLU A 254 -3.70 11.96 5.93
CA GLU A 254 -4.45 12.22 4.71
C GLU A 254 -4.12 11.23 3.58
N PHE A 255 -2.95 10.58 3.64
CA PHE A 255 -2.53 9.59 2.64
C PHE A 255 -2.85 8.13 3.00
N GLN A 256 -3.52 7.85 4.13
CA GLN A 256 -3.70 6.48 4.61
C GLN A 256 -4.33 5.51 3.59
N ASN A 257 -5.18 6.01 2.69
CA ASN A 257 -5.89 5.19 1.71
C ASN A 257 -5.13 4.99 0.38
N ILE A 258 -4.01 5.68 0.20
CA ILE A 258 -3.15 5.57 -0.99
C ILE A 258 -1.71 5.18 -0.63
N CYS A 259 -1.42 5.02 0.66
CA CYS A 259 -0.08 4.73 1.15
C CYS A 259 0.20 3.22 1.16
N ILE A 260 1.37 2.82 0.66
CA ILE A 260 1.90 1.45 0.66
C ILE A 260 3.04 1.23 1.66
N ASP A 261 3.18 2.11 2.65
CA ASP A 261 4.14 1.97 3.76
C ASP A 261 4.17 0.55 4.34
N ASP A 262 5.39 0.04 4.52
CA ASP A 262 5.78 -1.34 4.84
C ASP A 262 6.17 -1.52 6.31
N ARG A 263 6.13 -0.46 7.11
CA ARG A 263 6.53 -0.50 8.51
C ARG A 263 5.66 -1.49 9.28
N LEU A 264 6.30 -2.41 9.98
CA LEU A 264 5.61 -3.43 10.76
C LEU A 264 4.77 -2.80 11.90
N PRO A 265 3.44 -3.05 11.97
CA PRO A 265 2.61 -2.57 13.06
C PRO A 265 2.73 -3.49 14.28
N TYR A 266 2.86 -2.89 15.45
CA TYR A 266 2.98 -3.57 16.75
C TYR A 266 1.74 -3.30 17.60
N GLN A 267 1.23 -4.34 18.24
CA GLN A 267 0.06 -4.23 19.10
C GLN A 267 0.48 -4.03 20.56
N ARG A 268 -0.09 -3.03 21.22
CA ARG A 268 0.03 -2.84 22.67
C ARG A 268 -0.91 -3.80 23.42
N LYS A 269 -0.72 -3.87 24.75
CA LYS A 269 -1.58 -4.69 25.63
C LYS A 269 -3.06 -4.25 25.62
N ASP A 270 -3.32 -2.99 25.34
CA ASP A 270 -4.69 -2.43 25.24
C ASP A 270 -5.34 -2.65 23.86
N GLY A 271 -4.63 -3.31 22.94
CA GLY A 271 -5.11 -3.63 21.59
C GLY A 271 -4.83 -2.55 20.54
N SER A 272 -4.32 -1.38 20.92
CA SER A 272 -3.93 -0.31 19.99
C SER A 272 -2.66 -0.66 19.20
N TRP A 273 -2.52 -0.06 18.02
CA TRP A 273 -1.42 -0.35 17.10
C TRP A 273 -0.50 0.84 16.89
N TYR A 274 0.80 0.59 16.82
CA TYR A 274 1.83 1.61 16.61
C TYR A 274 2.99 1.07 15.77
N HIS A 275 3.83 1.98 15.27
CA HIS A 275 5.06 1.63 14.56
C HIS A 275 6.27 1.98 15.43
N LYS A 276 7.32 1.15 15.41
CA LYS A 276 8.57 1.44 16.13
C LYS A 276 9.41 2.53 15.46
N LYS A 277 9.26 2.70 14.15
CA LYS A 277 9.97 3.70 13.35
C LYS A 277 9.00 4.79 12.90
N GLU A 278 9.45 6.02 12.98
CA GLU A 278 8.72 7.18 12.47
C GLU A 278 8.58 7.12 10.93
N CYS A 279 7.50 7.71 10.41
CA CYS A 279 7.32 7.84 8.97
C CYS A 279 8.13 9.06 8.51
N VAL A 280 8.68 9.01 7.31
CA VAL A 280 9.31 10.19 6.69
C VAL A 280 8.33 11.32 6.37
N TYR A 281 7.03 11.11 6.62
CA TYR A 281 5.97 12.10 6.54
C TYR A 281 5.33 12.34 7.91
N ASN A 282 5.21 13.61 8.29
CA ASN A 282 4.53 14.03 9.51
C ASN A 282 3.16 14.66 9.17
N PRO A 283 2.02 13.96 9.42
CA PRO A 283 0.69 14.45 9.06
C PRO A 283 0.19 15.59 9.96
N TYR A 284 0.84 15.83 11.09
CA TYR A 284 0.43 16.89 12.02
C TYR A 284 0.90 18.28 11.58
N ILE A 285 1.87 18.33 10.67
CA ILE A 285 2.40 19.55 10.05
C ILE A 285 2.36 19.49 8.51
N SER A 286 1.87 18.38 7.93
CA SER A 286 1.86 18.04 6.50
C SER A 286 3.19 18.27 5.78
N LYS A 287 4.29 17.71 6.32
CA LYS A 287 5.65 17.83 5.76
C LYS A 287 6.36 16.49 5.64
N TRP A 288 7.19 16.37 4.61
CA TRP A 288 8.16 15.29 4.42
C TRP A 288 9.52 15.65 5.01
N GLU A 289 10.29 14.65 5.44
CA GLU A 289 11.60 14.82 6.10
C GLU A 289 12.59 15.69 5.31
N LYS A 290 12.50 15.69 3.97
CA LYS A 290 13.36 16.48 3.07
C LYS A 290 12.84 17.90 2.80
N GLU A 291 11.71 18.30 3.36
CA GLU A 291 11.10 19.62 3.15
C GLU A 291 11.52 20.64 4.22
N GLU A 292 11.61 21.91 3.82
CA GLU A 292 11.84 23.01 4.75
C GLU A 292 10.69 23.11 5.78
N GLY A 293 11.05 23.27 7.05
CA GLY A 293 10.11 23.33 8.17
C GLY A 293 9.66 21.96 8.70
N TYR A 294 10.24 20.86 8.22
CA TYR A 294 9.99 19.54 8.79
C TYR A 294 10.42 19.47 10.26
N LEU A 295 9.58 18.84 11.08
CA LEU A 295 9.84 18.49 12.47
C LEU A 295 9.38 17.05 12.68
N SER A 296 10.12 16.29 13.47
CA SER A 296 9.75 14.94 13.88
C SER A 296 8.49 14.91 14.76
N LEU A 297 7.91 13.72 14.93
CA LEU A 297 6.77 13.50 15.81
C LEU A 297 7.05 13.99 17.24
N GLU A 298 8.21 13.68 17.79
CA GLU A 298 8.61 14.13 19.14
C GLU A 298 8.71 15.66 19.22
N GLU A 299 9.30 16.29 18.21
CA GLU A 299 9.43 17.74 18.13
C GLU A 299 8.08 18.44 18.06
N VAL A 300 7.07 17.84 17.43
CA VAL A 300 5.69 18.38 17.40
C VAL A 300 4.84 17.96 18.62
N GLY A 301 5.36 17.14 19.52
CA GLY A 301 4.65 16.72 20.74
C GLY A 301 3.77 15.47 20.57
N ILE A 302 4.09 14.63 19.60
CA ILE A 302 3.51 13.32 19.37
C ILE A 302 4.47 12.25 19.87
N PHE A 303 3.98 11.41 20.78
CA PHE A 303 4.71 10.24 21.25
C PHE A 303 3.89 9.00 20.94
N SER A 304 4.46 8.06 20.19
CA SER A 304 3.84 6.76 19.92
C SER A 304 4.88 5.66 20.09
N GLY A 305 4.68 4.80 21.08
CA GLY A 305 5.57 3.67 21.32
C GLY A 305 4.93 2.60 22.18
N HIS A 306 5.70 1.61 22.61
CA HIS A 306 5.19 0.50 23.43
C HIS A 306 4.49 0.94 24.73
N ASN A 307 4.85 2.10 25.28
CA ASN A 307 4.31 2.65 26.51
C ASN A 307 3.00 3.44 26.35
N GLY A 308 2.55 3.67 25.12
CA GLY A 308 1.30 4.38 24.85
C GLY A 308 1.41 5.38 23.70
N TYR A 309 0.35 6.18 23.58
CA TYR A 309 0.20 7.26 22.62
C TYR A 309 -0.16 8.56 23.34
N LYS A 310 0.59 9.63 23.11
CA LYS A 310 0.33 10.96 23.66
C LYS A 310 0.44 12.01 22.56
N ARG A 311 -0.47 12.98 22.59
CA ARG A 311 -0.52 14.10 21.66
C ARG A 311 -0.71 15.41 22.42
N ASP A 312 0.14 16.40 22.15
CA ASP A 312 0.01 17.77 22.65
C ASP A 312 -0.59 18.68 21.57
N ASN A 313 -1.92 18.82 21.57
CA ASN A 313 -2.60 19.64 20.57
C ASN A 313 -2.19 21.13 20.63
N GLY A 314 -1.83 21.65 21.81
CA GLY A 314 -1.43 23.06 21.96
C GLY A 314 -0.08 23.33 21.32
N LYS A 315 0.87 22.40 21.50
CA LYS A 315 2.18 22.46 20.83
C LYS A 315 2.05 22.35 19.31
N ILE A 316 1.23 21.40 18.83
CA ILE A 316 0.99 21.23 17.39
C ILE A 316 0.37 22.48 16.78
N ALA A 317 -0.64 23.08 17.44
CA ALA A 317 -1.26 24.31 16.99
C ALA A 317 -0.24 25.46 16.89
N SER A 318 0.55 25.69 17.95
CA SER A 318 1.57 26.74 17.96
C SER A 318 2.64 26.55 16.87
N ILE A 319 2.99 25.30 16.53
CA ILE A 319 3.93 25.00 15.44
C ILE A 319 3.29 25.27 14.10
N ASN A 320 2.04 24.85 13.89
CA ASN A 320 1.33 25.11 12.65
C ASN A 320 1.09 26.62 12.44
N ASP A 321 0.80 27.38 13.48
CA ASP A 321 0.71 28.85 13.40
C ASP A 321 2.04 29.46 12.94
N ALA A 322 3.18 28.89 13.34
CA ALA A 322 4.50 29.38 12.91
C ALA A 322 4.90 28.91 11.50
N LEU A 323 4.46 27.72 11.08
CA LEU A 323 4.77 27.15 9.76
C LEU A 323 3.83 27.62 8.66
N TRP A 324 2.57 27.84 8.99
CA TRP A 324 1.46 28.04 8.06
C TRP A 324 0.60 29.26 8.38
N GLY A 325 0.79 29.91 9.53
CA GLY A 325 0.14 31.19 9.83
C GLY A 325 0.68 32.30 8.94
N GLU A 326 -0.19 33.25 8.61
CA GLU A 326 0.10 34.39 7.73
C GLU A 326 1.23 35.31 8.22
#